data_AF-A0A6A0BFF5-F1
#
_entry.id   AF-A0A6A0BFF5-F1
#
_cell.length_a   1.000
_cell.length_b   1.000
_cell.length_c   1.000
_cell.angle_alpha   90.00
_cell.angle_beta   90.00
_cell.angle_gamma   90.00
#
_symmetry.space_group_name_H-M   'P 1'
#
loop_
_entity.id
_entity.type
_entity.pdbx_description
1 polymer ?
#
loop_
_entity_poly.entity_id
_entity_poly.type
_entity_poly.pdbx_seq_one_letter_code
_entity_poly.pdbx_strand_id
1 'polypeptide(L)'
;MDTTHSDTFGKQEFADYNPHYGGMGFQPKLAFDANGFCLGAMLCKGSEYSSTNIVDFVKPIIQFLKKECGIQTIIIRGDSGFATPDLYDFCEKENI
;
A
#
# COMPACT_ATOMS: atom_id res chain seq x y z
N MET A 1 1.03 -4.50 -5.32
CA MET A 1 1.04 -3.28 -4.50
C MET A 1 2.46 -2.79 -4.40
N ASP A 2 2.60 -1.47 -4.40
CA ASP A 2 3.90 -0.80 -4.37
C ASP A 2 3.77 0.57 -3.72
N THR A 3 4.89 1.12 -3.28
CA THR A 3 4.99 2.52 -2.89
C THR A 3 5.62 3.34 -4.01
N THR A 4 5.19 4.59 -4.16
CA THR A 4 5.80 5.52 -5.10
C THR A 4 6.15 6.82 -4.39
N HIS A 5 6.95 7.66 -5.03
CA HIS A 5 7.25 9.01 -4.57
C HIS A 5 6.33 10.02 -5.26
N SER A 6 5.87 11.01 -4.49
CA SER A 6 5.19 12.18 -5.04
C SER A 6 5.83 13.44 -4.47
N ASP A 7 6.40 14.26 -5.34
CA ASP A 7 6.97 15.55 -4.94
C ASP A 7 5.90 16.44 -4.28
N THR A 8 6.36 17.26 -3.35
CA THR A 8 5.55 18.26 -2.66
C THR A 8 6.15 19.64 -2.84
N PHE A 9 5.31 20.66 -2.78
CA PHE A 9 5.72 22.05 -3.02
C PHE A 9 5.19 22.97 -1.91
N GLY A 10 6.00 23.93 -1.48
CA GLY A 10 5.64 24.84 -0.39
C GLY A 10 5.64 24.15 0.97
N LYS A 11 4.57 24.33 1.75
CA LYS A 11 4.42 23.78 3.12
C LYS A 11 3.17 22.90 3.20
N GLN A 12 3.15 21.84 2.39
CA GLN A 12 2.05 20.88 2.43
C GLN A 12 2.14 20.04 3.71
N GLU A 13 0.99 19.81 4.35
CA GLU A 13 0.91 18.98 5.54
C GLU A 13 1.36 17.54 5.20
N PHE A 14 2.10 16.90 6.11
CA PHE A 14 2.65 15.55 5.95
C PHE A 14 3.73 15.35 4.86
N ALA A 15 4.12 16.42 4.17
CA ALA A 15 5.31 16.41 3.33
C ALA A 15 6.55 16.19 4.22
N ASP A 16 7.37 15.21 3.88
CA ASP A 16 8.58 14.92 4.64
C ASP A 16 9.73 14.49 3.73
N TYR A 17 10.95 14.55 4.24
CA TYR A 17 12.14 14.18 3.48
C TYR A 17 12.19 12.67 3.30
N ASN A 18 12.29 12.24 2.04
CA ASN A 18 12.52 10.85 1.68
C ASN A 18 13.98 10.65 1.25
N PRO A 19 14.81 9.95 2.04
CA PRO A 19 16.22 9.75 1.71
C PRO A 19 16.43 8.82 0.51
N HIS A 20 15.48 7.94 0.18
CA HIS A 20 15.58 7.06 -0.98
C HIS A 20 15.53 7.86 -2.30
N TYR A 21 14.68 8.89 -2.35
CA TYR A 21 14.51 9.74 -3.53
C TYR A 21 15.26 11.08 -3.45
N GLY A 22 15.86 11.39 -2.30
CA GLY A 22 16.67 12.59 -2.08
C GLY A 22 15.86 13.90 -2.07
N GLY A 23 14.57 13.85 -1.75
CA GLY A 23 13.66 15.00 -1.88
C GLY A 23 12.51 15.03 -0.87
N MET A 24 11.82 16.16 -0.82
CA MET A 24 10.61 16.34 -0.02
C MET A 24 9.40 15.79 -0.77
N GLY A 25 8.63 14.91 -0.13
CA GLY A 25 7.48 14.32 -0.78
C GLY A 25 6.53 13.60 0.14
N PHE A 26 5.54 13.00 -0.51
CA PHE A 26 4.74 11.91 0.03
C PHE A 26 5.28 10.59 -0.49
N GLN A 27 4.96 9.50 0.19
CA GLN A 27 5.24 8.15 -0.28
C GLN A 27 3.95 7.34 -0.45
N PRO A 28 3.07 7.65 -1.44
CA PRO A 28 1.80 6.95 -1.60
C PRO A 28 1.95 5.43 -1.74
N LYS A 29 1.04 4.67 -1.14
CA LYS A 29 0.87 3.22 -1.35
C LYS A 29 -0.25 2.98 -2.35
N LEU A 30 0.00 2.14 -3.35
CA LEU A 30 -0.95 1.85 -4.43
C LEU A 30 -1.14 0.34 -4.59
N ALA A 31 -2.37 -0.07 -4.85
CA ALA A 31 -2.72 -1.44 -5.20
C ALA A 31 -3.45 -1.48 -6.54
N PHE A 32 -3.04 -2.38 -7.41
CA PHE A 32 -3.64 -2.61 -8.72
C PHE A 32 -3.96 -4.09 -8.90
N ASP A 33 -4.97 -4.39 -9.71
CA ASP A 33 -5.23 -5.75 -10.18
C ASP A 33 -4.29 -6.15 -11.33
N ALA A 34 -4.44 -7.38 -11.83
CA ALA A 34 -3.60 -7.90 -12.92
C ALA A 34 -3.81 -7.17 -14.27
N ASN A 35 -4.92 -6.44 -14.43
CA ASN A 35 -5.23 -5.67 -15.64
C ASN A 35 -4.79 -4.21 -15.52
N GLY A 36 -4.27 -3.80 -14.36
CA GLY A 36 -3.86 -2.43 -14.08
C GLY A 36 -4.98 -1.52 -13.57
N PHE A 37 -6.12 -2.05 -13.15
CA PHE A 37 -7.15 -1.27 -12.47
C PHE A 37 -6.71 -0.94 -11.04
N CYS A 38 -6.81 0.34 -10.67
CA CYS A 38 -6.50 0.79 -9.32
C CYS A 38 -7.55 0.27 -8.33
N LEU A 39 -7.11 -0.53 -7.37
CA LEU A 39 -7.94 -1.11 -6.31
C LEU A 39 -7.95 -0.24 -5.04
N GLY A 40 -6.90 0.55 -4.82
CA GLY A 40 -6.80 1.42 -3.66
C GLY A 40 -5.53 2.26 -3.65
N ALA A 41 -5.62 3.39 -2.97
CA ALA A 41 -4.52 4.31 -2.74
C ALA A 41 -4.55 4.84 -1.30
N MET A 42 -3.39 4.96 -0.68
CA MET A 42 -3.21 5.57 0.64
C MET A 42 -2.07 6.58 0.58
N LEU A 43 -2.35 7.82 0.98
CA LEU A 43 -1.34 8.85 1.09
C LEU A 43 -0.57 8.65 2.39
N CYS A 44 0.76 8.63 2.30
CA CYS A 44 1.66 8.44 3.43
C CYS A 44 2.74 9.52 3.43
N LYS A 45 3.28 9.81 4.61
CA LYS A 45 4.40 10.76 4.76
C LYS A 45 5.61 10.28 3.96
N GLY A 46 6.41 11.21 3.46
CA GLY A 46 7.63 10.88 2.70
C GLY A 46 8.66 10.05 3.47
N SER A 47 8.67 10.12 4.79
CA SER A 47 9.59 9.40 5.67
C SER A 47 9.08 8.02 6.15
N GLU A 48 7.84 7.65 5.82
CA GLU A 48 7.28 6.37 6.23
C GLU A 48 7.90 5.20 5.45
N TYR A 49 8.07 4.05 6.09
CA TYR A 49 8.50 2.84 5.42
C TYR A 49 7.35 2.26 4.57
N SER A 50 7.69 1.52 3.52
CA SER A 50 6.71 0.93 2.58
C SER A 50 5.70 0.02 3.27
N SER A 51 6.08 -0.70 4.32
CA SER A 51 5.19 -1.58 5.09
C SER A 51 4.34 -0.89 6.16
N THR A 52 4.59 0.38 6.49
CA THR A 52 3.86 1.06 7.56
C THR A 52 2.34 1.01 7.29
N ASN A 53 1.58 0.46 8.23
CA ASN A 53 0.12 0.28 8.16
C ASN A 53 -0.36 -0.54 6.94
N ILE A 54 0.45 -1.49 6.46
CA ILE A 54 0.11 -2.29 5.27
C ILE A 54 -1.19 -3.09 5.44
N VAL A 55 -1.43 -3.67 6.62
CA VAL A 55 -2.65 -4.43 6.91
C VAL A 55 -3.89 -3.53 6.83
N ASP A 56 -3.81 -2.31 7.39
CA ASP A 56 -4.90 -1.33 7.32
C ASP A 56 -5.19 -0.89 5.88
N PHE A 57 -4.16 -0.85 5.02
CA PHE A 57 -4.32 -0.57 3.60
C PHE A 57 -4.97 -1.72 2.83
N VAL A 58 -4.51 -2.96 3.00
CA VAL A 58 -4.99 -4.11 2.19
C VAL A 58 -6.34 -4.64 2.66
N LYS A 59 -6.61 -4.61 3.96
CA LYS A 59 -7.84 -5.17 4.55
C LYS A 59 -9.13 -4.68 3.91
N PRO A 60 -9.39 -3.36 3.74
CA PRO A 60 -10.61 -2.89 3.08
C PRO A 60 -10.71 -3.35 1.62
N ILE A 61 -9.58 -3.44 0.90
CA ILE A 61 -9.55 -3.91 -0.49
C ILE A 61 -9.95 -5.39 -0.56
N ILE A 62 -9.35 -6.24 0.27
CA ILE A 62 -9.66 -7.68 0.32
C ILE A 62 -11.12 -7.92 0.69
N GLN A 63 -11.63 -7.20 1.69
CA GLN A 63 -13.03 -7.30 2.11
C GLN A 63 -13.99 -6.93 0.99
N PHE A 64 -13.69 -5.85 0.25
CA PHE A 64 -14.49 -5.45 -0.91
C PHE A 64 -14.46 -6.51 -2.01
N LEU A 65 -13.28 -7.00 -2.40
CA LEU A 65 -13.13 -8.02 -3.44
C LEU A 65 -13.90 -9.31 -3.12
N LYS A 66 -13.86 -9.76 -1.85
CA LYS A 66 -14.59 -10.96 -1.43
C LYS A 66 -16.10 -10.73 -1.37
N LYS A 67 -16.55 -9.65 -0.74
CA LYS A 67 -17.98 -9.43 -0.43
C LYS A 67 -18.76 -8.87 -1.60
N GLU A 68 -18.22 -7.85 -2.28
CA GLU A 68 -18.93 -7.11 -3.32
C GLU A 68 -18.64 -7.67 -4.70
N CYS A 69 -17.42 -8.19 -4.94
CA CYS A 69 -17.03 -8.74 -6.24
C CYS A 69 -17.08 -10.27 -6.32
N GLY A 70 -17.28 -10.97 -5.19
CA GLY A 70 -17.36 -12.45 -5.15
C GLY A 70 -16.05 -13.16 -5.50
N ILE A 71 -14.90 -12.49 -5.39
CA ILE A 71 -13.59 -13.07 -5.71
C ILE A 71 -13.16 -14.01 -4.59
N GLN A 72 -12.93 -15.29 -4.92
CA GLN A 72 -12.60 -16.33 -3.96
C GLN A 72 -11.10 -16.57 -3.81
N THR A 73 -10.32 -16.32 -4.86
CA THR A 73 -8.87 -16.48 -4.87
C THR A 73 -8.23 -15.13 -5.09
N ILE A 74 -7.49 -14.67 -4.09
CA ILE A 74 -6.74 -13.42 -4.15
C ILE A 74 -5.28 -13.77 -3.90
N ILE A 75 -4.38 -13.18 -4.67
CA ILE A 75 -2.93 -13.30 -4.45
C ILE A 75 -2.41 -11.89 -4.21
N ILE A 76 -1.76 -11.68 -3.07
CA ILE A 76 -1.09 -10.43 -2.78
C ILE A 76 0.34 -10.49 -3.34
N ARG A 77 0.68 -9.52 -4.20
CA ARG A 77 2.03 -9.34 -4.73
C ARG A 77 2.55 -7.96 -4.37
N GLY A 78 3.71 -7.90 -3.74
CA GLY A 78 4.49 -6.68 -3.48
C GLY A 78 5.99 -7.00 -3.54
N ASP A 79 6.82 -5.97 -3.40
CA ASP A 79 8.27 -6.16 -3.22
C ASP A 79 8.63 -6.58 -1.78
N SER A 80 9.92 -6.73 -1.51
CA SER A 80 10.40 -7.12 -0.18
C SER A 80 10.14 -6.08 0.92
N GLY A 81 9.85 -4.82 0.55
CA GLY A 81 9.49 -3.76 1.48
C GLY A 81 8.16 -4.02 2.22
N PHE A 82 7.32 -4.93 1.70
CA PHE A 82 6.04 -5.31 2.31
C PHE A 82 6.07 -6.62 3.10
N ALA A 83 7.19 -7.37 3.04
CA ALA A 83 7.33 -8.69 3.66
C ALA A 83 7.42 -8.61 5.19
N THR A 84 6.29 -8.37 5.83
CA THR A 84 6.16 -8.21 7.30
C THR A 84 5.35 -9.36 7.90
N PRO A 85 5.66 -9.81 9.14
CA PRO A 85 4.89 -10.85 9.82
C PRO A 85 3.39 -10.55 9.85
N ASP A 86 3.01 -9.31 10.21
CA ASP A 86 1.61 -8.89 10.30
C ASP A 86 0.83 -9.07 8.99
N LEU A 87 1.49 -8.83 7.84
CA LEU A 87 0.86 -9.04 6.53
C LEU A 87 0.69 -10.54 6.24
N TYR A 88 1.69 -11.36 6.55
CA TYR A 88 1.59 -12.82 6.38
C TYR A 88 0.48 -13.41 7.27
N ASP A 89 0.46 -13.05 8.55
CA ASP A 89 -0.58 -13.48 9.50
C ASP A 89 -1.98 -13.07 9.02
N PHE A 90 -2.11 -11.88 8.45
CA PHE A 90 -3.36 -11.41 7.84
C PHE A 90 -3.77 -12.26 6.64
N CYS A 91 -2.84 -12.54 5.71
CA CYS A 91 -3.09 -13.38 4.54
C CYS A 91 -3.54 -14.78 4.94
N GLU A 92 -2.82 -15.42 5.87
CA GLU A 92 -3.14 -16.76 6.38
C GLU A 92 -4.54 -16.80 7.02
N LYS A 93 -4.87 -15.80 7.86
CA LYS A 93 -6.18 -15.70 8.49
C LYS A 93 -7.31 -15.49 7.48
N GLU A 94 -7.04 -14.74 6.43
CA GLU A 94 -8.00 -14.49 5.33
C GLU A 94 -8.02 -15.63 4.31
N ASN A 95 -7.16 -16.65 4.44
CA ASN A 95 -7.00 -17.75 3.49
C ASN A 95 -6.74 -17.24 2.06
N ILE A 96 -5.78 -16.32 1.92
CA ILE A 96 -5.31 -15.71 0.66
C ILE A 96 -3.78 -15.72 0.57
#